data_AF-I4GSA0-F1
#
_entry.id   AF-I4GSA0-F1
#
_cell.length_a   1.000
_cell.length_b   1.000
_cell.length_c   1.000
_cell.angle_alpha   90.00
_cell.angle_beta   90.00
_cell.angle_gamma   90.00
#
_symmetry.space_group_name_H-M   'P 1'
#
loop_
_entity.id
_entity.type
_entity.pdbx_description
1 polymer ?
#
loop_
_entity_poly.entity_id
_entity_poly.type
_entity_poly.pdbx_seq_one_letter_code
_entity_poly.pdbx_strand_id
1 'polypeptide(L)'
;MVWVTQADTRAYKRDQIFLLKLSPLFRRSLSLTIALNKIDYLGIDEGQKPFNTDEGIPSEDQLKRLPEKIDDIYSIFSSVVSQHLTFERHQIIPYTSIHEWGLQDLKTKILTRS
;
A
#
# COMPACT_ATOMS: atom_id res chain seq x y z
N MET A 1 -9.77 -8.76 -4.22
CA MET A 1 -8.75 -8.40 -5.23
C MET A 1 -7.57 -7.82 -4.49
N VAL A 2 -6.36 -8.23 -4.86
CA VAL A 2 -5.13 -7.66 -4.31
C VAL A 2 -4.49 -6.81 -5.39
N TRP A 3 -4.29 -5.54 -5.11
CA TRP A 3 -3.61 -4.61 -6.01
C TRP A 3 -2.24 -4.28 -5.45
N VAL A 4 -1.19 -4.70 -6.14
CA VAL A 4 0.19 -4.45 -5.70
C VAL A 4 0.66 -3.13 -6.31
N THR A 5 1.11 -2.20 -5.47
CA THR A 5 1.75 -0.95 -5.90
C THR A 5 3.03 -0.72 -5.10
N GLN A 6 3.88 0.20 -5.55
CA GLN A 6 5.17 0.49 -4.93
C GLN A 6 5.10 1.74 -4.05
N ALA A 7 5.85 1.82 -2.96
CA ALA A 7 5.96 3.04 -2.16
C ALA A 7 6.59 4.23 -2.91
N ASP A 8 7.21 3.99 -4.07
CA ASP A 8 7.70 5.06 -4.97
C ASP A 8 6.52 5.76 -5.68
N THR A 9 6.42 7.07 -5.49
CA THR A 9 5.31 7.92 -5.96
C THR A 9 5.22 8.05 -7.48
N ARG A 10 6.29 7.75 -8.21
CA ARG A 10 6.35 7.97 -9.67
C ARG A 10 5.43 7.04 -10.47
N ALA A 11 4.92 5.96 -9.87
CA ALA A 11 4.10 4.97 -10.54
C ALA A 11 2.57 5.17 -10.40
N TYR A 12 2.10 5.99 -9.46
CA TYR A 12 0.67 5.99 -9.07
C TYR A 12 -0.28 6.44 -10.17
N LYS A 13 0.14 7.35 -11.04
CA LYS A 13 -0.73 7.82 -12.14
C LYS A 13 -1.13 6.68 -13.08
N ARG A 14 -0.23 5.72 -13.32
CA ARG A 14 -0.54 4.55 -14.16
C ARG A 14 -1.52 3.62 -13.46
N ASP A 15 -1.31 3.36 -12.18
CA ASP A 15 -2.20 2.53 -11.37
C ASP A 15 -3.59 3.14 -11.25
N GLN A 16 -3.69 4.45 -11.03
CA GLN A 16 -4.95 5.19 -11.03
C GLN A 16 -5.69 5.03 -12.36
N ILE A 17 -5.03 5.26 -13.49
CA ILE A 17 -5.64 5.14 -14.81
C ILE A 17 -6.12 3.71 -15.05
N PHE A 18 -5.33 2.72 -14.62
CA PHE A 18 -5.70 1.32 -14.81
C PHE A 18 -6.92 0.94 -13.96
N LEU A 19 -6.91 1.30 -12.68
CA LEU A 19 -8.04 1.03 -11.79
C LEU A 19 -9.29 1.79 -12.20
N LEU A 20 -9.17 3.02 -12.71
CA LEU A 20 -10.32 3.78 -13.23
C LEU A 20 -10.97 3.07 -14.43
N LYS A 21 -10.17 2.45 -15.29
CA LYS A 21 -10.70 1.65 -16.42
C LYS A 21 -11.32 0.34 -15.97
N LEU A 22 -10.80 -0.25 -14.88
CA LEU A 22 -11.26 -1.52 -14.35
C LEU A 22 -12.47 -1.37 -13.42
N SER A 23 -12.61 -0.22 -12.75
CA SER A 23 -13.61 0.00 -11.71
C SER A 23 -15.07 -0.17 -12.14
N PRO A 24 -15.47 0.09 -13.39
CA PRO A 24 -16.83 -0.23 -13.86
C PRO A 24 -17.17 -1.72 -13.82
N LEU A 25 -16.16 -2.60 -13.81
CA LEU A 25 -16.33 -4.06 -13.73
C LEU A 25 -16.41 -4.56 -12.28
N PHE A 26 -16.19 -3.69 -11.28
CA PHE A 26 -16.25 -4.08 -9.89
C PHE A 26 -17.68 -4.34 -9.44
N ARG A 27 -17.87 -5.45 -8.72
CA ARG A 27 -19.11 -5.73 -7.99
C ARG A 27 -18.98 -5.17 -6.58
N ARG A 28 -20.08 -4.73 -5.99
CA ARG A 28 -20.10 -4.22 -4.60
C ARG A 28 -19.56 -5.21 -3.56
N SER A 29 -19.63 -6.52 -3.85
CA SER A 29 -19.08 -7.57 -2.99
C SER A 29 -17.57 -7.75 -3.11
N LEU A 30 -16.91 -7.02 -4.01
CA LEU A 30 -15.46 -7.08 -4.18
C LEU A 30 -14.77 -6.34 -3.03
N SER A 31 -14.01 -7.07 -2.23
CA SER A 31 -13.07 -6.46 -1.28
C SER A 31 -11.74 -6.17 -1.98
N LEU A 32 -11.25 -4.94 -1.87
CA LEU A 32 -9.98 -4.48 -2.42
C LEU A 32 -8.95 -4.35 -1.29
N THR A 33 -7.79 -4.99 -1.46
CA THR A 33 -6.61 -4.81 -0.60
C THR A 33 -5.50 -4.20 -1.45
N ILE A 34 -4.94 -3.08 -1.01
CA ILE A 34 -3.73 -2.49 -1.62
C ILE A 34 -2.53 -3.06 -0.89
N ALA A 35 -1.69 -3.81 -1.59
CA ALA A 35 -0.42 -4.30 -1.08
C ALA A 35 0.66 -3.27 -1.47
N LEU A 36 1.06 -2.43 -0.52
CA LEU A 36 2.03 -1.37 -0.72
C LEU A 36 3.45 -1.92 -0.52
N ASN A 37 4.08 -2.36 -1.61
CA ASN A 37 5.40 -2.97 -1.61
C ASN A 37 6.53 -1.91 -1.56
N LYS A 38 7.76 -2.37 -1.36
CA LYS A 38 9.00 -1.59 -1.40
C LYS A 38 9.10 -0.55 -0.29
N ILE A 39 8.63 -0.88 0.91
CA ILE A 39 8.82 -0.02 2.08
C ILE A 39 10.30 0.18 2.42
N ASP A 40 11.17 -0.76 2.04
CA ASP A 40 12.63 -0.63 2.10
C ASP A 40 13.17 0.57 1.30
N TYR A 41 12.44 1.02 0.26
CA TYR A 41 12.76 2.23 -0.51
C TYR A 41 11.93 3.46 -0.11
N LEU A 42 11.20 3.40 1.00
CA LEU A 42 10.48 4.58 1.49
C LEU A 42 11.51 5.66 1.85
N GLY A 43 11.38 6.81 1.18
CA GLY A 43 12.27 7.95 1.37
C GLY A 43 12.29 8.41 2.82
N ILE A 44 13.45 8.86 3.26
CA ILE A 44 13.72 9.44 4.57
C ILE A 44 14.24 10.86 4.37
N ASP A 45 14.16 11.69 5.42
CA ASP A 45 14.74 13.02 5.36
C ASP A 45 16.26 12.95 5.48
N GLU A 46 16.95 14.00 5.05
CA GLU A 46 18.41 14.04 5.07
C GLU A 46 18.93 13.87 6.51
N GLY A 47 19.86 12.93 6.71
CA GLY A 47 20.44 12.61 8.02
C GLY A 47 19.65 11.62 8.88
N GLN A 48 18.49 11.14 8.43
CA GLN A 48 17.73 10.08 9.11
C GLN A 48 18.29 8.68 8.79
N LYS A 49 17.83 7.67 9.55
CA LYS A 49 18.29 6.29 9.35
C LYS A 49 17.49 5.61 8.23
N PRO A 50 18.15 5.01 7.23
CA PRO A 50 17.46 4.22 6.21
C PRO A 50 16.99 2.89 6.79
N PHE A 51 16.32 2.09 5.96
CA PHE A 51 15.88 0.74 6.30
C PHE A 51 16.97 -0.10 6.98
N ASN A 52 16.61 -0.83 8.03
CA ASN A 52 17.53 -1.72 8.73
C ASN A 52 17.63 -3.05 7.97
N THR A 53 18.63 -3.18 7.12
CA THR A 53 18.85 -4.40 6.32
C THR A 53 19.24 -5.61 7.15
N ASP A 54 19.91 -5.40 8.29
CA ASP A 54 20.40 -6.49 9.15
C ASP A 54 19.24 -7.15 9.91
N GLU A 55 18.29 -6.34 10.37
CA GLU A 55 17.08 -6.81 11.05
C GLU A 55 15.93 -7.12 10.08
N GLY A 56 16.05 -6.67 8.82
CA GLY A 56 15.00 -6.83 7.81
C GLY A 56 13.75 -6.00 8.12
N ILE A 57 13.87 -4.90 8.86
CA ILE A 57 12.73 -4.07 9.29
C ILE A 57 12.91 -2.59 8.90
N PRO A 58 11.81 -1.84 8.70
CA PRO A 58 11.89 -0.39 8.51
C PRO A 58 12.50 0.30 9.71
N SER A 59 13.26 1.37 9.47
CA SER A 59 13.76 2.22 10.56
C SER A 59 12.64 2.97 11.25
N GLU A 60 12.90 3.48 12.47
CA GLU A 60 11.94 4.34 13.17
C GLU A 60 11.50 5.54 12.34
N ASP A 61 12.41 6.14 11.56
CA ASP A 61 12.10 7.29 10.71
C ASP A 61 11.18 6.89 9.54
N GLN A 62 11.40 5.72 8.93
CA GLN A 62 10.47 5.19 7.93
C GLN A 62 9.11 4.86 8.54
N LEU A 63 9.08 4.25 9.74
CA LEU A 63 7.83 3.94 10.44
C LEU A 63 7.01 5.20 10.75
N LYS A 64 7.65 6.32 11.09
CA LYS A 64 6.96 7.62 11.30
C LYS A 64 6.32 8.17 10.03
N ARG A 65 6.87 7.87 8.86
CA ARG A 65 6.36 8.32 7.55
C ARG A 65 5.29 7.40 6.95
N LEU A 66 5.22 6.15 7.40
CA LEU A 66 4.24 5.18 6.89
C LEU A 66 2.78 5.67 6.99
N PRO A 67 2.31 6.28 8.09
CA PRO A 67 0.93 6.76 8.19
C PRO A 67 0.58 7.79 7.12
N GLU A 68 1.44 8.81 6.93
CA GLU A 68 1.28 9.82 5.88
C GLU A 68 1.26 9.16 4.50
N LYS A 69 2.16 8.20 4.28
CA LYS A 69 2.21 7.46 3.02
C LYS A 69 0.93 6.66 2.75
N ILE A 70 0.37 6.03 3.78
CA ILE A 70 -0.90 5.30 3.69
C ILE A 70 -2.04 6.27 3.37
N ASP A 71 -2.05 7.45 3.99
CA ASP A 71 -3.06 8.49 3.73
C ASP A 71 -3.00 9.01 2.28
N ASP A 72 -1.80 9.23 1.74
CA ASP A 72 -1.61 9.61 0.33
C ASP A 72 -2.20 8.55 -0.61
N ILE A 73 -1.84 7.28 -0.40
CA ILE A 73 -2.36 6.16 -1.18
C ILE A 73 -3.87 6.08 -1.03
N TYR A 74 -4.39 6.19 0.18
CA TYR A 74 -5.82 6.15 0.42
C TYR A 74 -6.55 7.24 -0.36
N SER A 75 -6.08 8.49 -0.26
CA SER A 75 -6.65 9.64 -0.97
C SER A 75 -6.66 9.41 -2.49
N ILE A 76 -5.54 8.94 -3.04
CA ILE A 76 -5.39 8.65 -4.46
C ILE A 76 -6.37 7.56 -4.91
N PHE A 77 -6.36 6.41 -4.26
CA PHE A 77 -7.06 5.22 -4.75
C PHE A 77 -8.57 5.29 -4.42
N SER A 78 -8.96 5.85 -3.27
CA SER A 78 -10.37 6.07 -2.93
C SER A 78 -11.07 6.96 -3.95
N SER A 79 -10.40 8.01 -4.45
CA SER A 79 -10.97 8.89 -5.49
C SER A 79 -11.35 8.14 -6.77
N VAL A 80 -10.70 6.99 -7.04
CA VAL A 80 -10.90 6.17 -8.24
C VAL A 80 -11.93 5.07 -8.03
N VAL A 81 -11.96 4.44 -6.85
CA VAL A 81 -12.73 3.20 -6.62
C VAL A 81 -14.01 3.39 -5.80
N SER A 82 -14.14 4.49 -5.04
CA SER A 82 -15.24 4.68 -4.08
C SER A 82 -16.63 4.78 -4.71
N GLN A 83 -16.74 5.03 -6.02
CA GLN A 83 -18.02 4.99 -6.72
C GLN A 83 -18.54 3.55 -6.93
N HIS A 84 -17.66 2.55 -6.86
CA HIS A 84 -17.98 1.17 -7.22
C HIS A 84 -17.87 0.18 -6.06
N LEU A 85 -17.01 0.46 -5.07
CA LEU A 85 -16.83 -0.36 -3.89
C LEU A 85 -16.48 0.48 -2.65
N THR A 86 -16.70 -0.08 -1.47
CA THR A 86 -16.21 0.49 -0.21
C THR A 86 -14.71 0.23 -0.10
N PHE A 87 -13.94 1.29 0.14
CA PHE A 87 -12.51 1.21 0.34
C PHE A 87 -12.10 2.00 1.58
N GLU A 88 -11.32 1.39 2.46
CA GLU A 88 -10.93 1.94 3.76
C GLU A 88 -9.40 1.87 3.95
N ARG A 89 -8.86 2.81 4.74
CA ARG A 89 -7.40 2.94 4.99
C ARG A 89 -6.74 1.64 5.44
N HIS A 90 -7.40 0.90 6.33
CA HIS A 90 -6.88 -0.34 6.90
C HIS A 90 -6.77 -1.49 5.89
N GLN A 91 -7.24 -1.30 4.65
CA GLN A 91 -7.06 -2.23 3.53
C GLN A 91 -5.76 -1.97 2.75
N ILE A 92 -4.96 -0.98 3.15
CA ILE A 92 -3.62 -0.70 2.62
C ILE A 92 -2.61 -1.35 3.56
N ILE A 93 -1.90 -2.37 3.07
CA ILE A 93 -0.94 -3.12 3.85
C ILE A 93 0.48 -2.83 3.34
N PRO A 94 1.30 -2.11 4.11
CA PRO A 94 2.71 -1.88 3.79
C PRO A 94 3.50 -3.17 3.98
N TYR A 95 4.38 -3.49 3.03
CA TYR A 95 5.26 -4.65 3.12
C TYR A 95 6.51 -4.48 2.27
N THR A 96 7.50 -5.33 2.49
CA THR A 96 8.60 -5.52 1.55
C THR A 96 8.72 -6.98 1.18
N SER A 97 8.69 -7.25 -0.13
CA SER A 97 8.87 -8.61 -0.65
C SER A 97 10.30 -9.12 -0.50
N ILE A 98 11.29 -8.22 -0.37
CA ILE A 98 12.71 -8.59 -0.30
C ILE A 98 13.12 -8.97 1.12
N HIS A 99 12.64 -8.22 2.12
CA HIS A 99 13.00 -8.44 3.53
C HIS A 99 11.87 -9.11 4.33
N GLU A 100 10.80 -9.54 3.66
CA GLU A 100 9.65 -10.27 4.22
C GLU A 100 8.84 -9.55 5.32
N TRP A 101 9.22 -8.32 5.70
CA TRP A 101 8.48 -7.51 6.66
C TRP A 101 7.08 -7.17 6.15
N GLY A 102 6.08 -7.30 7.03
CA GLY A 102 4.66 -7.04 6.74
C GLY A 102 3.96 -8.12 5.89
N LEU A 103 4.66 -9.17 5.45
CA LEU A 103 4.06 -10.22 4.62
C LEU A 103 2.98 -11.03 5.35
N GLN A 104 3.16 -11.30 6.64
CA GLN A 104 2.16 -12.04 7.42
C GLN A 104 0.88 -11.23 7.63
N ASP A 105 1.00 -9.92 7.84
CA ASP A 105 -0.15 -9.01 7.92
C ASP A 105 -0.90 -8.98 6.58
N LEU A 106 -0.16 -8.90 5.47
CA LEU A 106 -0.75 -8.96 4.12
C LEU A 106 -1.49 -10.27 3.87
N LYS A 107 -0.87 -11.42 4.19
CA LYS A 107 -1.50 -12.75 4.06
C LYS A 107 -2.76 -12.83 4.90
N THR A 108 -2.70 -12.41 6.15
CA THR A 108 -3.84 -12.39 7.06
C THR A 108 -4.97 -11.55 6.48
N LYS A 109 -4.68 -10.33 6.03
CA LYS A 109 -5.68 -9.43 5.44
C LYS A 109 -6.38 -10.03 4.22
N ILE A 110 -5.62 -10.70 3.35
CA ILE A 110 -6.16 -11.35 2.15
C ILE A 110 -7.09 -12.52 2.51
N LEU A 111 -6.72 -13.30 3.53
CA LEU A 111 -7.42 -14.53 3.90
C LEU A 111 -8.65 -14.28 4.78
N THR A 112 -8.62 -13.28 5.67
CA THR A 112 -9.71 -13.08 6.64
C THR A 112 -10.89 -12.27 6.10
N ARG A 113 -10.74 -11.57 4.97
CA ARG A 113 -11.78 -10.70 4.34
C ARG A 113 -12.50 -9.71 5.29
N SER A 114 -11.94 -9.49 6.48
CA SER A 114 -12.43 -8.58 7.51
C SER A 114 -11.94 -7.16 7.31
#